data_AF-A0A9E3YGZ3-F1
#
_entry.id   AF-A0A9E3YGZ3-F1
#
_cell.length_a   1.000
_cell.length_b   1.000
_cell.length_c   1.000
_cell.angle_alpha   90.00
_cell.angle_beta   90.00
_cell.angle_gamma   90.00
#
_symmetry.space_group_name_H-M   'P 1'
#
loop_
_entity.id
_entity.type
_entity.pdbx_description
1 polymer ?
#
loop_
_entity_poly.entity_id
_entity_poly.type
_entity_poly.pdbx_seq_one_letter_code
_entity_poly.pdbx_strand_id
1 'polypeptide(L)'
;RFEYAPPDLTLVLASAGQVAIFDGKSNTSAEQYPLSKTPLNLILAPKVDLSRAKMVVGHSEQNGVTVVTAQDPQHPELGTLQLAFSANPVTLKQWTVTDEAGGQTTVVLGPLTTGKRYPMDTFSINAQIGKNAKREK
;
A
#
# COMPACT_ATOMS: atom_id res chain seq x y z
N ARG A 1 -5.77 0.80 -3.66
CA ARG A 1 -6.76 -0.29 -3.54
C ARG A 1 -6.02 -1.60 -3.73
N PHE A 2 -6.04 -2.47 -2.73
CA PHE A 2 -5.51 -3.82 -2.79
C PHE A 2 -6.67 -4.76 -2.56
N GLU A 3 -6.98 -5.60 -3.54
CA GLU A 3 -8.09 -6.53 -3.49
C GLU A 3 -7.51 -7.93 -3.60
N TYR A 4 -7.75 -8.74 -2.57
CA TYR A 4 -7.18 -10.07 -2.47
C TYR A 4 -8.05 -11.06 -3.27
N ALA A 5 -7.40 -12.04 -3.88
CA ALA A 5 -8.11 -13.08 -4.62
C ALA A 5 -8.66 -14.14 -3.66
N PRO A 6 -9.81 -14.77 -3.98
CA PRO A 6 -10.35 -15.86 -3.18
C PRO A 6 -9.30 -16.96 -2.89
N PRO A 7 -9.33 -17.57 -1.70
CA PRO A 7 -10.41 -17.51 -0.70
C PRO A 7 -10.33 -16.31 0.24
N ASP A 8 -9.34 -15.44 0.11
CA ASP A 8 -9.27 -14.20 0.89
C ASP A 8 -10.13 -13.13 0.21
N LEU A 9 -11.09 -12.58 0.96
CA LEU A 9 -11.99 -11.53 0.47
C LEU A 9 -11.63 -10.16 1.07
N THR A 10 -10.42 -10.03 1.60
CA THR A 10 -9.91 -8.77 2.15
C THR A 10 -9.79 -7.72 1.04
N LEU A 11 -10.22 -6.51 1.37
CA LEU A 11 -10.05 -5.34 0.52
C LEU A 11 -9.43 -4.22 1.36
N VAL A 12 -8.30 -3.70 0.91
CA VAL A 12 -7.63 -2.54 1.52
C VAL A 12 -7.78 -1.32 0.60
N LEU A 13 -8.39 -0.26 1.11
CA LEU A 13 -8.55 1.02 0.41
C LEU A 13 -7.77 2.11 1.12
N ALA A 14 -6.81 2.71 0.41
CA ALA A 14 -6.15 3.94 0.85
C ALA A 14 -6.68 5.10 0.00
N SER A 15 -7.41 6.03 0.62
CA SER A 15 -8.02 7.18 -0.05
C SER A 15 -8.32 8.30 0.94
N ALA A 16 -8.31 9.56 0.50
CA ALA A 16 -8.66 10.72 1.31
C ALA A 16 -7.91 10.79 2.67
N GLY A 17 -6.65 10.35 2.71
CA GLY A 17 -5.81 10.36 3.91
C GLY A 17 -6.11 9.25 4.93
N GLN A 18 -6.95 8.27 4.58
CA GLN A 18 -7.30 7.13 5.41
C GLN A 18 -6.92 5.81 4.72
N VAL A 19 -6.64 4.80 5.51
CA VAL A 19 -6.58 3.39 5.11
C VAL A 19 -7.77 2.68 5.75
N ALA A 20 -8.55 1.95 4.96
CA ALA A 20 -9.64 1.11 5.40
C ALA A 20 -9.40 -0.34 5.01
N ILE A 21 -9.55 -1.26 5.95
CA ILE A 21 -9.44 -2.70 5.75
C ILE A 21 -10.85 -3.30 5.90
N PHE A 22 -11.33 -3.92 4.83
CA PHE A 22 -12.61 -4.62 4.79
C PHE A 22 -12.31 -6.11 4.78
N ASP A 23 -12.71 -6.84 5.83
CA ASP A 23 -12.71 -8.30 5.83
C ASP A 23 -14.04 -8.80 5.24
N GLY A 24 -14.00 -9.29 4.00
CA GLY A 24 -15.19 -9.80 3.31
C GLY A 24 -15.78 -11.09 3.90
N LYS A 25 -15.15 -11.71 4.90
CA LYS A 25 -15.68 -12.85 5.66
C LYS A 25 -16.33 -12.43 6.98
N SER A 26 -16.12 -11.20 7.42
CA SER A 26 -16.64 -10.67 8.67
C SER A 26 -17.89 -9.82 8.44
N ASN A 27 -18.78 -9.80 9.43
CA ASN A 27 -19.92 -8.87 9.49
C ASN A 27 -19.56 -7.60 10.30
N THR A 28 -18.27 -7.37 10.58
CA THR A 28 -17.82 -6.18 11.29
C THR A 28 -17.63 -5.00 10.35
N SER A 29 -17.72 -3.80 10.91
CA SER A 29 -17.33 -2.59 10.19
C SER A 29 -15.85 -2.66 9.78
N ALA A 30 -15.50 -1.95 8.70
CA ALA A 30 -14.13 -1.84 8.25
C ALA A 30 -13.25 -1.16 9.31
N GLU A 31 -12.06 -1.72 9.53
CA GLU A 31 -11.04 -1.08 10.36
C GLU A 31 -10.46 0.11 9.60
N GLN A 32 -10.32 1.26 10.28
CA GLN A 32 -9.87 2.50 9.64
C GLN A 32 -8.80 3.19 10.47
N TYR A 33 -7.73 3.62 9.81
CA TYR A 33 -6.62 4.34 10.42
C TYR A 33 -6.09 5.44 9.49
N PRO A 34 -5.57 6.56 10.04
CA PRO A 34 -4.96 7.60 9.23
C PRO A 34 -3.79 7.06 8.42
N LEU A 35 -3.79 7.33 7.11
CA LEU A 35 -2.70 6.93 6.21
C LEU A 35 -1.35 7.47 6.68
N SER A 36 -1.34 8.66 7.28
CA SER A 36 -0.15 9.32 7.82
C SER A 36 0.53 8.54 8.94
N LYS A 37 -0.15 7.56 9.55
CA LYS A 37 0.41 6.69 10.60
C LYS A 37 0.91 5.35 10.06
N THR A 38 1.17 5.27 8.75
CA THR A 38 1.63 4.03 8.10
C THR A 38 2.78 4.35 7.15
N PRO A 39 3.76 3.45 6.98
CA PRO A 39 4.79 3.62 5.95
C PRO A 39 4.25 3.71 4.50
N LEU A 40 2.98 3.35 4.26
CA LEU A 40 2.32 3.54 2.97
C LEU A 40 2.25 4.99 2.53
N ASN A 41 2.28 5.93 3.50
CA ASN A 41 2.23 7.36 3.22
C ASN A 41 3.34 7.80 2.24
N LEU A 42 4.50 7.11 2.24
CA LEU A 42 5.68 7.47 1.46
C LEU A 42 5.46 7.32 -0.05
N ILE A 43 4.65 6.35 -0.47
CA ILE A 43 4.39 6.05 -1.89
C ILE A 43 3.01 6.47 -2.37
N LEU A 44 2.11 6.81 -1.45
CA LEU A 44 0.76 7.30 -1.76
C LEU A 44 0.63 8.83 -1.65
N ALA A 45 1.72 9.53 -1.32
CA ALA A 45 1.77 10.99 -1.33
C ALA A 45 1.48 11.55 -2.73
N PRO A 46 0.80 12.72 -2.84
CA PRO A 46 0.55 13.37 -4.14
C PRO A 46 1.83 13.63 -4.95
N LYS A 47 2.95 13.85 -4.24
CA LYS A 47 4.29 13.93 -4.81
C LYS A 47 5.21 13.04 -3.99
N VAL A 48 5.71 11.97 -4.61
CA VAL A 48 6.71 11.09 -4.00
C VAL A 48 8.10 11.68 -4.27
N ASP A 49 8.79 12.10 -3.21
CA ASP A 49 10.16 12.59 -3.29
C ASP A 49 11.07 11.75 -2.37
N LEU A 50 11.77 10.80 -3.00
CA LEU A 50 12.72 9.92 -2.31
C LEU A 50 14.08 10.59 -2.06
N SER A 51 14.33 11.79 -2.62
CA SER A 51 15.61 12.50 -2.47
C SER A 51 15.73 13.26 -1.13
N ARG A 52 14.63 13.37 -0.37
CA ARG A 52 14.62 14.02 0.94
C ARG A 52 15.68 13.39 1.85
N ALA A 53 16.39 14.23 2.60
CA ALA A 53 17.41 13.76 3.52
C ALA A 53 16.84 12.72 4.50
N LYS A 54 17.56 11.60 4.69
CA LYS A 54 17.17 10.46 5.54
C LYS A 54 15.91 9.71 5.10
N MET A 55 15.41 9.95 3.90
CA MET A 55 14.26 9.21 3.35
C MET A 55 14.68 7.82 2.89
N VAL A 56 15.74 7.72 2.11
CA VAL A 56 16.36 6.43 1.75
C VAL A 56 17.44 6.12 2.77
N VAL A 57 17.27 5.02 3.49
CA VAL A 57 18.18 4.58 4.56
C VAL A 57 19.02 3.37 4.17
N GLY A 58 18.72 2.77 3.04
CA GLY A 58 19.53 1.70 2.48
C GLY A 58 19.15 1.40 1.04
N HIS A 59 20.09 0.82 0.32
CA HIS A 59 19.81 0.14 -0.93
C HIS A 59 20.71 -1.08 -1.04
N SER A 60 20.25 -2.09 -1.77
CA SER A 60 21.04 -3.26 -2.12
C SER A 60 20.70 -3.70 -3.54
N GLU A 61 21.62 -4.41 -4.16
CA GLU A 61 21.38 -5.07 -5.43
C GLU A 61 21.71 -6.55 -5.27
N GLN A 62 20.77 -7.41 -5.64
CA GLN A 62 20.96 -8.86 -5.62
C GLN A 62 20.26 -9.48 -6.81
N ASN A 63 20.98 -10.30 -7.59
CA ASN A 63 20.44 -11.04 -8.73
C ASN A 63 19.69 -10.14 -9.76
N GLY A 64 20.18 -8.93 -10.01
CA GLY A 64 19.56 -7.97 -10.94
C GLY A 64 18.28 -7.30 -10.41
N VAL A 65 18.02 -7.43 -9.11
CA VAL A 65 16.96 -6.72 -8.38
C VAL A 65 17.59 -5.65 -7.51
N THR A 66 17.16 -4.40 -7.68
CA THR A 66 17.53 -3.30 -6.80
C THR A 66 16.47 -3.14 -5.72
N VAL A 67 16.86 -3.24 -4.45
CA VAL A 67 15.99 -2.99 -3.30
C VAL A 67 16.33 -1.64 -2.70
N VAL A 68 15.34 -0.77 -2.55
CA VAL A 68 15.46 0.52 -1.88
C VAL A 68 14.67 0.48 -0.59
N THR A 69 15.33 0.75 0.54
CA THR A 69 14.69 0.87 1.85
C THR A 69 14.48 2.35 2.16
N ALA A 70 13.21 2.73 2.30
CA ALA A 70 12.79 4.07 2.66
C ALA A 70 12.08 4.10 4.03
N GLN A 71 12.09 5.25 4.68
CA GLN A 71 11.33 5.53 5.90
C GLN A 71 10.86 7.00 5.89
N ASP A 72 9.92 7.36 6.76
CA ASP A 72 9.59 8.76 6.98
C ASP A 72 10.72 9.44 7.78
N PRO A 73 11.40 10.49 7.25
CA PRO A 73 12.43 11.18 8.00
C PRO A 73 11.94 11.86 9.27
N GLN A 74 10.65 12.24 9.31
CA GLN A 74 10.03 12.89 10.46
C GLN A 74 9.49 11.90 11.48
N HIS A 75 9.11 10.71 11.00
CA HIS A 75 8.49 9.65 11.79
C HIS A 75 9.14 8.29 11.54
N PRO A 76 10.46 8.13 11.78
CA PRO A 76 11.16 6.87 11.55
C PRO A 76 10.62 5.72 12.41
N GLU A 77 9.96 6.02 13.53
CA GLU A 77 9.31 5.06 14.41
C GLU A 77 8.16 4.28 13.74
N LEU A 78 7.53 4.85 12.70
CA LEU A 78 6.42 4.21 11.99
C LEU A 78 6.84 2.97 11.18
N GLY A 79 8.15 2.76 11.03
CA GLY A 79 8.73 1.62 10.36
C GLY A 79 9.32 1.95 8.98
N THR A 80 9.42 0.93 8.13
CA THR A 80 10.15 1.02 6.84
C THR A 80 9.34 0.48 5.67
N LEU A 81 9.68 0.98 4.49
CA LEU A 81 9.15 0.57 3.21
C LEU A 81 10.29 0.12 2.30
N GLN A 82 10.32 -1.16 1.96
CA GLN A 82 11.24 -1.71 0.97
C GLN A 82 10.56 -1.81 -0.38
N LEU A 83 11.23 -1.32 -1.42
CA LEU A 83 10.76 -1.32 -2.81
C LEU A 83 11.76 -2.10 -3.66
N ALA A 84 11.32 -3.19 -4.28
CA ALA A 84 12.16 -4.03 -5.13
C ALA A 84 11.87 -3.76 -6.61
N PHE A 85 12.89 -3.38 -7.36
CA PHE A 85 12.82 -3.03 -8.77
C PHE A 85 13.59 -4.02 -9.63
N SER A 86 13.04 -4.39 -10.79
CA SER A 86 13.81 -5.03 -11.87
C SER A 86 14.71 -4.00 -12.55
N ALA A 87 15.85 -4.40 -13.11
CA ALA A 87 16.74 -3.48 -13.81
C ALA A 87 16.32 -3.16 -15.27
N ASN A 88 15.76 -4.13 -16.00
CA ASN A 88 15.49 -4.01 -17.44
C ASN A 88 14.10 -4.59 -17.82
N PRO A 89 13.05 -3.76 -17.96
CA PRO A 89 12.99 -2.34 -17.62
C PRO A 89 12.94 -2.10 -16.11
N VAL A 90 13.24 -0.86 -15.69
CA VAL A 90 13.02 -0.42 -14.31
C VAL A 90 11.54 -0.48 -13.98
N THR A 91 11.15 -1.42 -13.14
CA THR A 91 9.75 -1.64 -12.77
C THR A 91 9.67 -2.14 -11.34
N LEU A 92 8.76 -1.58 -10.54
CA LEU A 92 8.46 -2.08 -9.20
C LEU A 92 7.84 -3.48 -9.31
N LYS A 93 8.46 -4.47 -8.67
CA LYS A 93 8.03 -5.88 -8.68
C LYS A 93 7.48 -6.33 -7.34
N GLN A 94 7.97 -5.75 -6.26
CA GLN A 94 7.54 -6.10 -4.91
C GLN A 94 7.74 -4.89 -4.02
N TRP A 95 6.93 -4.83 -2.98
CA TRP A 95 7.18 -3.94 -1.87
C TRP A 95 6.84 -4.63 -0.56
N THR A 96 7.58 -4.28 0.48
CA THR A 96 7.43 -4.83 1.82
C THR A 96 7.35 -3.67 2.81
N VAL A 97 6.26 -3.63 3.57
CA VAL A 97 6.10 -2.73 4.71
C VAL A 97 6.52 -3.48 5.96
N THR A 98 7.32 -2.82 6.78
CA THR A 98 7.50 -3.19 8.19
C THR A 98 6.94 -2.05 9.03
N ASP A 99 5.96 -2.32 9.89
CA ASP A 99 5.37 -1.33 10.80
C ASP A 99 6.19 -1.15 12.10
N GLU A 100 5.73 -0.24 12.98
CA GLU A 100 6.37 0.07 14.26
C GLU A 100 6.43 -1.11 15.26
N ALA A 101 5.51 -2.08 15.12
CA ALA A 101 5.48 -3.29 15.94
C ALA A 101 6.34 -4.43 15.33
N GLY A 102 6.98 -4.18 14.19
CA GLY A 102 7.75 -5.18 13.44
C GLY A 102 6.89 -6.09 12.56
N GLY A 103 5.59 -5.82 12.44
CA GLY A 103 4.68 -6.52 11.55
C GLY A 103 5.07 -6.29 10.09
N GLN A 104 5.15 -7.37 9.32
CA GLN A 104 5.55 -7.32 7.91
C GLN A 104 4.42 -7.66 6.96
N THR A 105 4.18 -6.78 5.99
CA THR A 105 3.28 -7.02 4.86
C THR A 105 4.06 -6.95 3.56
N THR A 106 4.15 -8.07 2.85
CA THR A 106 4.80 -8.15 1.54
C THR A 106 3.77 -8.29 0.44
N VAL A 107 3.90 -7.48 -0.61
CA VAL A 107 3.03 -7.52 -1.79
C VAL A 107 3.89 -7.67 -3.03
N VAL A 108 3.63 -8.75 -3.77
CA VAL A 108 4.26 -9.04 -5.06
C VAL A 108 3.35 -8.54 -6.18
N LEU A 109 3.92 -7.76 -7.09
CA LEU A 109 3.21 -7.15 -8.20
C LEU A 109 3.34 -8.02 -9.45
N GLY A 110 2.19 -8.40 -10.00
CA GLY A 110 2.13 -9.03 -11.31
C GLY A 110 2.43 -8.03 -12.46
N PRO A 111 2.23 -8.45 -13.71
CA PRO A 111 2.39 -7.58 -14.87
C PRO A 111 1.58 -6.29 -14.73
N LEU A 112 2.28 -5.14 -14.79
CA LEU A 112 1.64 -3.84 -14.70
C LEU A 112 0.85 -3.56 -15.99
N THR A 113 -0.44 -3.27 -15.86
CA THR A 113 -1.23 -2.72 -16.96
C THR A 113 -1.46 -1.23 -16.75
N THR A 114 -0.93 -0.41 -17.66
CA THR A 114 -1.07 1.05 -17.61
C THR A 114 -2.23 1.53 -18.49
N GLY A 115 -2.62 2.81 -18.36
CA GLY A 115 -3.62 3.44 -19.23
C GLY A 115 -5.08 3.06 -18.95
N LYS A 116 -5.35 2.23 -17.94
CA LYS A 116 -6.73 1.93 -17.52
C LYS A 116 -7.40 3.15 -16.90
N ARG A 117 -8.68 3.35 -17.22
CA ARG A 117 -9.54 4.34 -16.58
C ARG A 117 -10.47 3.63 -15.61
N TYR A 118 -10.54 4.14 -14.38
CA TYR A 118 -11.40 3.62 -13.33
C TYR A 118 -12.43 4.68 -12.94
N PRO A 119 -13.68 4.30 -12.65
CA PRO A 119 -14.66 5.19 -12.02
C PRO A 119 -14.15 5.73 -10.68
N MET A 120 -14.48 6.98 -10.35
CA MET A 120 -14.01 7.65 -9.11
C MET A 120 -14.40 6.89 -7.83
N ASP A 121 -15.57 6.23 -7.83
CA ASP A 121 -16.06 5.45 -6.69
C ASP A 121 -15.27 4.17 -6.44
N THR A 122 -14.46 3.71 -7.40
CA THR A 122 -13.61 2.50 -7.28
C THR A 122 -12.64 2.59 -6.09
N PHE A 123 -12.22 3.81 -5.76
CA PHE A 123 -11.26 4.09 -4.71
C PHE A 123 -11.89 4.75 -3.48
N SER A 124 -13.22 4.86 -3.41
CA SER A 124 -13.90 5.54 -2.28
C SER A 124 -14.23 4.56 -1.16
N ILE A 125 -13.70 4.85 0.03
CA ILE A 125 -14.04 4.12 1.27
C ILE A 125 -15.54 4.21 1.56
N ASN A 126 -16.12 5.42 1.51
CA ASN A 126 -17.55 5.63 1.77
C ASN A 126 -18.46 4.90 0.77
N ALA A 127 -18.10 4.91 -0.52
CA ALA A 127 -18.85 4.17 -1.53
C ALA A 127 -18.78 2.66 -1.27
N GLN A 128 -17.62 2.14 -0.83
CA GLN A 128 -17.46 0.73 -0.49
C GLN A 128 -18.28 0.33 0.74
N ILE A 129 -18.28 1.15 1.80
CA ILE A 129 -19.12 0.94 2.99
C ILE A 129 -20.61 0.85 2.58
N GLY A 130 -21.09 1.78 1.75
CA GLY A 130 -22.46 1.78 1.26
C GLY A 130 -22.81 0.56 0.38
N LYS A 131 -21.83 0.01 -0.36
CA LYS A 131 -22.02 -1.23 -1.14
C LYS A 131 -22.15 -2.46 -0.24
N ASN A 132 -21.35 -2.56 0.83
CA ASN A 132 -21.41 -3.68 1.77
C ASN A 132 -22.74 -3.69 2.54
N ALA A 133 -23.19 -2.54 3.05
CA ALA A 133 -24.47 -2.43 3.77
C ALA A 133 -25.70 -2.82 2.93
N LYS A 134 -25.62 -2.74 1.60
CA LYS A 134 -26.68 -3.20 0.69
C LYS A 134 -26.66 -4.72 0.44
N ARG A 135 -25.51 -5.38 0.61
CA ARG A 135 -25.37 -6.84 0.45
C ARG A 135 -25.90 -7.62 1.65
N GLU A 136 -25.96 -6.99 2.80
CA GLU A 136 -26.45 -7.57 4.06
C GLU A 136 -27.98 -7.49 4.23
N LYS A 137 -28.69 -6.82 3.31
CA LYS A 137 -30.16 -6.74 3.26
C LYS A 137 -30.72 -7.72 2.24
#